data_AF-A0A7S4NUS3-F1
#
_entry.id   AF-A0A7S4NUS3-F1
#
_cell.length_a   1.000
_cell.length_b   1.000
_cell.length_c   1.000
_cell.angle_alpha   90.00
_cell.angle_beta   90.00
_cell.angle_gamma   90.00
#
_symmetry.space_group_name_H-M   'P 1'
#
loop_
_entity.id
_entity.type
_entity.pdbx_description
1 polymer ?
#
loop_
_entity_poly.entity_id
_entity_poly.type
_entity_poly.pdbx_seq_one_letter_code
_entity_poly.pdbx_strand_id
1 'polypeptide(L)'
;WNCYEEDNGVVVDTVTATSEYLDQYFEFNLAAPTNWSNIMGGVFRCIVPTNEQDGDVDCKNLMQQPMYVDYPTFNPLYKMNPDYQWWYGISALNDGSRWMDSIVKMNAKTGTVAQRFSEPNIYPTEANFVPRPGQTAEDDGVLLSLLY
;
A
#
# COMPACT_ATOMS: atom_id res chain seq x y z
N TRP A 1 -3.36 3.76 5.15
CA TRP A 1 -4.44 3.87 4.16
C TRP A 1 -5.80 3.64 4.76
N ASN A 2 -6.05 2.53 5.47
CA ASN A 2 -7.29 2.34 6.22
C ASN A 2 -7.01 2.35 7.73
N CYS A 3 -8.01 2.71 8.52
CA CYS A 3 -7.98 2.60 9.97
C CYS A 3 -9.37 2.29 10.49
N TYR A 4 -9.47 1.49 11.53
CA TYR A 4 -10.73 1.04 12.12
C TYR A 4 -10.55 0.68 13.60
N GLU A 5 -11.63 0.59 14.35
CA GLU A 5 -11.60 0.29 15.78
C GLU A 5 -11.71 -1.22 16.05
N GLU A 6 -10.93 -1.73 17.00
CA GLU A 6 -11.06 -3.05 17.63
C GLU A 6 -11.02 -2.88 19.16
N ASP A 7 -11.35 -3.93 19.92
CA ASP A 7 -11.46 -3.86 21.39
C ASP A 7 -10.19 -3.36 22.11
N ASN A 8 -9.01 -3.52 21.48
CA ASN A 8 -7.70 -3.16 22.03
C ASN A 8 -7.12 -1.85 21.47
N GLY A 9 -7.88 -1.11 20.66
CA GLY A 9 -7.46 0.21 20.16
C GLY A 9 -7.84 0.46 18.70
N VAL A 10 -7.14 1.40 18.08
CA VAL A 10 -7.34 1.74 16.66
C VAL A 10 -6.31 0.98 15.83
N VAL A 11 -6.79 0.13 14.93
CA VAL A 11 -5.96 -0.49 13.91
C VAL A 11 -5.66 0.54 12.82
N VAL A 12 -4.38 0.69 12.48
CA VAL A 12 -3.88 1.62 11.46
C VAL A 12 -2.99 0.85 10.50
N ASP A 13 -3.42 0.74 9.25
CA ASP A 13 -2.62 0.16 8.18
C ASP A 13 -1.85 1.27 7.46
N THR A 14 -0.54 1.11 7.28
CA THR A 14 0.30 2.14 6.65
C THR A 14 1.39 1.52 5.79
N VAL A 15 1.73 2.21 4.70
CA VAL A 15 3.04 2.04 4.04
C VAL A 15 4.01 3.01 4.71
N THR A 16 5.26 2.63 4.88
CA THR A 16 6.28 3.50 5.44
C THR A 16 7.38 3.76 4.43
N ALA A 17 8.05 4.90 4.61
CA ALA A 17 9.19 5.33 3.82
C ALA A 17 10.31 5.74 4.77
N THR A 18 11.54 5.79 4.26
CA THR A 18 12.69 6.25 5.05
C THR A 18 12.84 7.77 4.91
N SER A 19 13.82 8.34 5.60
CA SER A 19 14.22 9.74 5.41
C SER A 19 14.75 10.04 3.99
N GLU A 20 15.26 9.04 3.26
CA GLU A 20 15.81 9.24 1.90
C GLU A 20 14.73 9.28 0.82
N TYR A 21 13.48 8.97 1.15
CA TYR A 21 12.37 8.90 0.19
C TYR A 21 12.17 10.20 -0.60
N LEU A 22 12.15 11.34 0.10
CA LEU A 22 11.93 12.64 -0.54
C LEU A 22 13.14 13.07 -1.39
N ASP A 23 14.34 12.67 -1.00
CA ASP A 23 15.55 12.96 -1.76
C ASP A 23 15.56 12.22 -3.11
N GLN A 24 14.84 11.11 -3.25
CA GLN A 24 14.73 10.43 -4.54
C GLN A 24 14.02 11.25 -5.61
N TYR A 25 13.22 12.24 -5.24
CA TYR A 25 12.47 13.05 -6.20
C TYR A 25 13.32 14.09 -6.95
N PHE A 26 14.59 14.28 -6.56
CA PHE A 26 15.51 15.08 -7.36
C PHE A 26 15.84 14.39 -8.69
N GLU A 27 15.87 15.15 -9.78
CA GLU A 27 16.11 14.65 -11.15
C GLU A 27 17.37 13.76 -11.24
N PHE A 28 18.46 14.16 -10.60
CA PHE A 28 19.72 13.40 -10.62
C PHE A 28 19.62 12.05 -9.91
N ASN A 29 18.76 11.92 -8.89
CA ASN A 29 18.51 10.65 -8.19
C ASN A 29 17.54 9.77 -8.99
N LEU A 30 16.49 10.35 -9.57
CA LEU A 30 15.58 9.63 -10.49
C LEU A 30 16.30 9.08 -11.74
N ALA A 31 17.35 9.76 -12.20
CA ALA A 31 18.15 9.30 -13.34
C ALA A 31 19.09 8.12 -12.99
N ALA A 32 19.42 7.96 -11.71
CA ALA A 32 20.31 6.93 -11.19
C ALA A 32 19.58 5.61 -10.89
N PRO A 33 20.29 4.49 -10.71
CA PRO A 33 19.69 3.25 -10.22
C PRO A 33 19.09 3.44 -8.82
N THR A 34 17.87 2.94 -8.61
CA THR A 34 17.15 3.04 -7.35
C THR A 34 17.61 1.95 -6.38
N ASN A 35 17.92 2.34 -5.13
CA ASN A 35 18.03 1.38 -4.03
C ASN A 35 16.74 1.43 -3.20
N TRP A 36 15.82 0.52 -3.49
CA TRP A 36 14.49 0.53 -2.88
C TRP A 36 14.50 0.38 -1.36
N SER A 37 15.38 -0.46 -0.81
CA SER A 37 15.50 -0.66 0.63
C SER A 37 15.96 0.59 1.40
N ASN A 38 16.61 1.51 0.70
CA ASN A 38 17.03 2.78 1.29
C ASN A 38 15.89 3.80 1.38
N ILE A 39 14.83 3.65 0.58
CA ILE A 39 13.83 4.72 0.37
C ILE A 39 12.44 4.29 0.84
N MET A 40 12.12 3.01 0.71
CA MET A 40 10.86 2.43 1.15
C MET A 40 11.08 1.62 2.42
N GLY A 41 10.14 1.77 3.35
CA GLY A 41 10.05 0.93 4.53
C GLY A 41 9.18 -0.29 4.25
N GLY A 42 8.49 -0.74 5.30
CA GLY A 42 7.56 -1.86 5.22
C GLY A 42 6.11 -1.43 5.10
N VAL A 43 5.26 -2.40 4.88
CA VAL A 43 3.81 -2.25 5.01
C VAL A 43 3.44 -2.76 6.40
N PHE A 44 2.88 -1.92 7.24
CA PHE A 44 2.62 -2.23 8.65
C PHE A 44 1.15 -2.13 8.99
N ARG A 45 0.72 -3.04 9.86
CA ARG A 45 -0.49 -2.90 10.66
C ARG A 45 -0.08 -2.57 12.08
N CYS A 46 -0.49 -1.40 12.55
CA CYS A 46 -0.24 -0.93 13.90
C CYS A 46 -1.53 -0.92 14.70
N ILE A 47 -1.46 -1.30 15.97
CA ILE A 47 -2.53 -1.11 16.95
C ILE A 47 -2.12 0.07 17.82
N VAL A 48 -2.90 1.15 17.75
CA VAL A 48 -2.72 2.35 18.55
C VAL A 48 -3.68 2.27 19.74
N PRO A 49 -3.16 2.12 20.97
CA PRO A 49 -4.03 2.06 22.15
C PRO A 49 -4.81 3.37 22.34
N THR A 50 -6.07 3.27 22.77
CA THR A 50 -6.94 4.43 22.98
C THR A 50 -6.84 5.00 24.39
N ASN A 51 -6.26 4.25 25.34
CA ASN A 51 -5.94 4.75 26.68
C ASN A 51 -4.41 4.71 26.89
N GLU A 52 -3.87 5.75 27.52
CA GLU A 52 -2.42 5.88 27.78
C GLU A 52 -1.87 4.74 28.66
N GLN A 53 -2.72 4.07 29.45
CA GLN A 53 -2.33 2.96 30.31
C GLN A 53 -2.21 1.63 29.56
N ASP A 54 -2.72 1.53 28.33
CA ASP A 54 -2.78 0.28 27.55
C ASP A 54 -1.48 -0.02 26.79
N GLY A 55 -0.48 0.88 26.88
CA GLY A 55 0.89 0.65 26.42
C GLY A 55 1.31 1.45 25.18
N ASP A 56 2.37 0.98 24.53
CA ASP A 56 2.92 1.56 23.31
C ASP A 56 2.21 1.06 22.04
N VAL A 57 2.43 1.74 20.91
CA VAL A 57 1.94 1.30 19.60
C VAL A 57 2.63 0.00 19.17
N ASP A 58 1.85 -1.08 18.96
CA ASP A 58 2.35 -2.36 18.44
C ASP A 58 2.19 -2.42 16.92
N CYS A 59 3.30 -2.48 16.19
CA CYS A 59 3.31 -2.56 14.72
C CYS A 59 3.88 -3.89 14.24
N LYS A 60 3.15 -4.55 13.33
CA LYS A 60 3.59 -5.79 12.67
C LYS A 60 3.61 -5.60 11.17
N ASN A 61 4.61 -6.21 10.52
CA ASN A 61 4.64 -6.22 9.06
C ASN A 61 3.40 -6.97 8.57
N LEU A 62 2.60 -6.31 7.74
CA LEU A 62 1.39 -6.88 7.18
C LEU A 62 1.74 -7.89 6.08
N MET A 63 2.92 -7.78 5.48
CA MET A 63 3.33 -8.54 4.31
C MET A 63 4.19 -9.75 4.67
N GLN A 64 3.90 -10.88 4.03
CA GLN A 64 4.69 -12.10 4.19
C GLN A 64 6.08 -12.02 3.54
N GLN A 65 6.26 -11.13 2.57
CA GLN A 65 7.51 -10.91 1.85
C GLN A 65 7.79 -9.41 1.75
N PRO A 66 9.06 -8.99 1.73
CA PRO A 66 9.41 -7.60 1.47
C PRO A 66 8.79 -7.10 0.16
N MET A 67 8.24 -5.90 0.20
CA MET A 67 7.70 -5.25 -0.98
C MET A 67 7.85 -3.73 -0.86
N TYR A 68 8.05 -3.10 -1.99
CA TYR A 68 8.10 -1.65 -2.13
C TYR A 68 6.80 -1.19 -2.77
N VAL A 69 5.92 -0.60 -1.95
CA VAL A 69 4.58 -0.19 -2.36
C VAL A 69 4.28 1.18 -1.81
N ASP A 70 3.66 2.02 -2.63
CA ASP A 70 3.20 3.34 -2.25
C ASP A 70 1.84 3.66 -2.89
N TYR A 71 1.28 4.82 -2.54
CA TYR A 71 -0.03 5.30 -2.96
C TYR A 71 -1.13 4.24 -2.80
N PRO A 72 -1.31 3.73 -1.56
CA PRO A 72 -2.31 2.71 -1.29
C PRO A 72 -3.73 3.25 -1.47
N THR A 73 -4.54 2.53 -2.25
CA THR A 73 -5.98 2.75 -2.41
C THR A 73 -6.76 1.49 -2.06
N PHE A 74 -8.06 1.60 -1.83
CA PHE A 74 -8.95 0.49 -1.52
C PHE A 74 -10.38 0.87 -1.87
N ASN A 75 -11.33 -0.05 -1.72
CA ASN A 75 -12.73 0.28 -1.93
C ASN A 75 -13.21 1.28 -0.86
N PRO A 76 -13.57 2.53 -1.22
CA PRO A 76 -13.92 3.55 -0.23
C PRO A 76 -15.18 3.20 0.58
N LEU A 77 -16.03 2.27 0.10
CA LEU A 77 -17.19 1.77 0.84
C LEU A 77 -16.81 0.91 2.06
N TYR A 78 -15.54 0.50 2.17
CA TYR A 78 -14.98 -0.27 3.29
C TYR A 78 -14.12 0.60 4.22
N LYS A 79 -14.23 1.94 4.12
CA LYS A 79 -13.53 2.86 5.02
C LYS A 79 -13.98 2.59 6.45
N MET A 80 -13.01 2.46 7.36
CA MET A 80 -13.25 2.14 8.77
C MET A 80 -13.96 0.80 9.03
N ASN A 81 -14.00 -0.08 8.02
CA ASN A 81 -14.60 -1.40 8.17
C ASN A 81 -13.51 -2.44 8.54
N PRO A 82 -13.62 -3.13 9.70
CA PRO A 82 -12.69 -4.18 10.08
C PRO A 82 -12.69 -5.38 9.12
N ASP A 83 -13.76 -5.58 8.35
CA ASP A 83 -13.87 -6.69 7.40
C ASP A 83 -13.19 -6.44 6.05
N TYR A 84 -12.60 -5.26 5.83
CA TYR A 84 -11.88 -4.97 4.58
C TYR A 84 -10.72 -5.97 4.37
N GLN A 85 -10.57 -6.42 3.13
CA GLN A 85 -9.63 -7.45 2.71
C GLN A 85 -8.73 -6.99 1.57
N TRP A 86 -9.19 -6.11 0.69
CA TRP A 86 -8.46 -5.76 -0.52
C TRP A 86 -7.96 -4.32 -0.48
N TRP A 87 -6.69 -4.16 -0.81
CA TRP A 87 -6.10 -2.87 -1.10
C TRP A 87 -5.18 -2.98 -2.30
N TYR A 88 -4.84 -1.84 -2.87
CA TYR A 88 -4.06 -1.73 -4.09
C TYR A 88 -3.01 -0.64 -3.91
N GLY A 89 -1.94 -0.69 -4.68
CA GLY A 89 -0.92 0.36 -4.68
C GLY A 89 0.00 0.22 -5.88
N ILE A 90 0.76 1.27 -6.18
CA ILE A 90 1.85 1.17 -7.14
C ILE A 90 3.05 0.53 -6.46
N SER A 91 3.79 -0.29 -7.19
CA SER A 91 4.88 -1.09 -6.63
C SER A 91 6.02 -1.25 -7.63
N ALA A 92 7.24 -1.35 -7.10
CA ALA A 92 8.38 -1.83 -7.84
C ALA A 92 8.17 -3.31 -8.17
N LEU A 93 8.28 -3.69 -9.44
CA LEU A 93 8.15 -5.07 -9.90
C LEU A 93 9.26 -5.94 -9.30
N ASN A 94 10.47 -5.39 -9.16
CA ASN A 94 11.63 -6.01 -8.54
C ASN A 94 12.66 -4.96 -8.08
N ASP A 95 13.72 -5.40 -7.40
CA ASP A 95 14.78 -4.51 -6.88
C ASP A 95 15.51 -3.71 -7.97
N GLY A 96 15.45 -4.14 -9.22
CA GLY A 96 16.03 -3.45 -10.39
C GLY A 96 15.09 -2.45 -11.06
N SER A 97 13.83 -2.35 -10.62
CA SER A 97 12.89 -1.37 -11.15
C SER A 97 13.41 0.05 -10.91
N ARG A 98 13.45 0.88 -11.96
CA ARG A 98 13.89 2.28 -11.89
C ARG A 98 12.89 3.19 -11.16
N TRP A 99 11.63 2.81 -11.16
CA TRP A 99 10.55 3.47 -10.46
C TRP A 99 9.43 2.45 -10.22
N MET A 100 8.34 2.85 -9.58
CA MET A 100 7.15 2.02 -9.44
C MET A 100 6.57 1.73 -10.84
N ASP A 101 6.69 0.49 -11.31
CA ASP A 101 6.40 0.02 -12.67
C ASP A 101 5.32 -1.09 -12.68
N SER A 102 4.56 -1.20 -11.59
CA SER A 102 3.44 -2.13 -11.47
C SER A 102 2.33 -1.59 -10.57
N ILE A 103 1.12 -2.12 -10.73
CA ILE A 103 0.01 -1.99 -9.77
C ILE A 103 -0.22 -3.37 -9.14
N VAL A 104 -0.30 -3.42 -7.82
CA VAL A 104 -0.55 -4.67 -7.08
C VAL A 104 -1.92 -4.66 -6.42
N LYS A 105 -2.58 -5.81 -6.40
CA LYS A 105 -3.74 -6.10 -5.55
C LYS A 105 -3.28 -6.98 -4.40
N MET A 106 -3.60 -6.55 -3.19
CA MET A 106 -3.08 -7.09 -1.94
C MET A 106 -4.20 -7.60 -1.06
N ASN A 107 -3.98 -8.76 -0.44
CA ASN A 107 -4.87 -9.29 0.59
C ASN A 107 -4.38 -8.84 1.97
N ALA A 108 -5.11 -7.95 2.63
CA ALA A 108 -4.82 -7.44 3.96
C ALA A 108 -4.99 -8.50 5.07
N LYS A 109 -5.76 -9.56 4.83
CA LYS A 109 -5.95 -10.64 5.83
C LYS A 109 -4.79 -11.62 5.83
N THR A 110 -4.25 -11.94 4.65
CA THR A 110 -3.18 -12.94 4.51
C THR A 110 -1.81 -12.33 4.33
N GLY A 111 -1.70 -11.05 3.98
CA GLY A 111 -0.42 -10.41 3.71
C GLY A 111 0.23 -10.89 2.41
N THR A 112 -0.57 -11.19 1.39
CA THR A 112 -0.09 -11.75 0.11
C THR A 112 -0.53 -10.93 -1.09
N VAL A 113 0.28 -10.95 -2.15
CA VAL A 113 -0.09 -10.41 -3.46
C VAL A 113 -1.10 -11.35 -4.10
N ALA A 114 -2.29 -10.84 -4.41
CA ALA A 114 -3.32 -11.61 -5.09
C ALA A 114 -3.20 -11.50 -6.61
N GLN A 115 -2.91 -10.29 -7.11
CA GLN A 115 -2.71 -10.02 -8.53
C GLN A 115 -1.73 -8.87 -8.72
N ARG A 116 -1.12 -8.80 -9.91
CA ARG A 116 -0.24 -7.71 -10.33
C ARG A 116 -0.50 -7.39 -11.80
N PHE A 117 -0.51 -6.10 -12.10
CA PHE A 117 -0.45 -5.56 -13.46
C PHE A 117 0.90 -4.88 -13.67
N SER A 118 1.54 -5.16 -14.79
CA SER A 118 2.79 -4.51 -15.23
C SER A 118 2.95 -4.72 -16.73
N GLU A 119 3.49 -3.73 -17.43
CA GLU A 119 3.89 -3.86 -18.83
C GLU A 119 5.30 -3.28 -19.05
N PRO A 120 6.07 -3.76 -20.04
CA PRO A 120 7.40 -3.23 -20.31
C PRO A 120 7.37 -1.73 -20.62
N ASN A 121 8.21 -0.95 -19.92
CA ASN A 121 8.34 0.50 -20.06
C ASN A 121 7.08 1.30 -19.75
N ILE A 122 6.19 0.76 -18.91
CA ILE A 122 4.99 1.48 -18.43
C ILE A 122 5.15 1.82 -16.95
N TYR A 123 4.87 3.08 -16.61
CA TYR A 123 4.92 3.57 -15.23
C TYR A 123 3.54 4.08 -14.80
N PRO A 124 2.80 3.35 -13.96
CA PRO A 124 1.49 3.77 -13.48
C PRO A 124 1.58 4.88 -12.42
N THR A 125 0.60 5.77 -12.41
CA THR A 125 0.35 6.67 -11.28
C THR A 125 -0.47 5.98 -10.18
N GLU A 126 -0.70 6.69 -9.07
CA GLU A 126 -1.71 6.32 -8.07
C GLU A 126 -3.01 5.82 -8.74
N ALA A 127 -3.48 4.67 -8.28
CA ALA A 127 -4.73 4.10 -8.73
C ALA A 127 -5.87 4.60 -7.84
N ASN A 128 -7.04 4.82 -8.44
CA ASN A 128 -8.28 5.10 -7.74
C ASN A 128 -9.27 3.96 -7.95
N PHE A 129 -9.79 3.39 -6.87
CA PHE A 129 -10.82 2.35 -6.95
C PHE A 129 -12.21 2.98 -7.13
N VAL A 130 -12.93 2.53 -8.15
CA VAL A 130 -14.32 2.92 -8.41
C VAL A 130 -15.21 1.68 -8.26
N PRO A 131 -16.03 1.59 -7.21
CA PRO A 131 -16.92 0.44 -7.01
C PRO A 131 -18.00 0.39 -8.08
N ARG A 132 -18.36 -0.81 -8.52
CA ARG A 132 -19.53 -1.00 -9.38
C ARG A 132 -20.81 -0.67 -8.58
N PRO A 133 -21.78 0.07 -9.15
CA PRO A 133 -23.07 0.27 -8.50
C PRO A 133 -23.72 -1.07 -8.13
N GLY A 134 -24.14 -1.22 -6.88
CA GLY A 134 -24.76 -2.46 -6.38
C GLY A 134 -23.77 -3.62 -6.17
N GLN A 135 -22.47 -3.35 -6.02
CA GLN A 135 -21.48 -4.38 -5.73
C GLN A 135 -21.86 -5.25 -4.51
N THR A 136 -21.53 -6.54 -4.59
CA THR A 136 -21.67 -7.49 -3.47
C THR A 136 -20.34 -8.03 -2.97
N ALA A 137 -19.26 -7.84 -3.74
CA ALA A 137 -17.90 -8.16 -3.35
C ALA A 137 -17.08 -6.87 -3.22
N GLU A 138 -16.12 -6.85 -2.29
CA GLU A 138 -15.30 -5.67 -1.99
C GLU A 138 -14.46 -5.21 -3.20
N ASP A 139 -14.04 -6.12 -4.07
CA ASP A 139 -13.20 -5.89 -5.24
C ASP A 139 -14.00 -5.80 -6.56
N ASP A 140 -15.33 -5.73 -6.48
CA ASP A 140 -16.21 -5.60 -7.65
C ASP A 140 -16.30 -4.15 -8.12
N GLY A 141 -15.29 -3.75 -8.89
CA GLY A 141 -15.13 -2.40 -9.42
C GLY A 141 -14.01 -2.32 -10.44
N VAL A 142 -13.50 -1.12 -10.65
CA VAL A 142 -12.37 -0.86 -11.55
C VAL A 142 -11.32 0.00 -10.86
N LEU A 143 -10.07 -0.12 -11.30
CA LEU A 143 -8.99 0.80 -10.97
C LEU A 143 -8.79 1.79 -12.11
N LEU A 144 -8.65 3.07 -11.78
CA LEU A 144 -8.29 4.13 -12.72
C LEU A 144 -6.89 4.63 -12.36
N SER A 145 -5.97 4.59 -13.32
CA SER A 145 -4.59 5.10 -13.20
C SER A 145 -4.17 5.68 -14.55
N LEU A 146 -3.27 6.68 -14.51
CA LEU A 146 -2.62 7.21 -15.71
C LEU A 146 -1.33 6.42 -15.94
N LEU A 147 -1.05 6.08 -17.20
CA LEU A 147 0.13 5.31 -17.59
C LEU A 147 1.07 6.23 -18.39
N TYR A 148 2.34 6.26 -18.01
CA TYR A 148 3.43 6.89 -18.76
C TYR A 148 4.25 5.85 -19.51
#